data_AF-A0A661AKM0-F1
#
_entry.id   AF-A0A661AKM0-F1
#
_cell.length_a   1.000
_cell.length_b   1.000
_cell.length_c   1.000
_cell.angle_alpha   90.00
_cell.angle_beta   90.00
_cell.angle_gamma   90.00
#
_symmetry.space_group_name_H-M   'P 1'
#
loop_
_entity.id
_entity.type
_entity.pdbx_description
1 polymer ?
#
loop_
_entity_poly.entity_id
_entity_poly.type
_entity_poly.pdbx_seq_one_letter_code
_entity_poly.pdbx_strand_id
1 'polypeptide(L)'
;MILFPDDIDEEQINKIGGKALNLLKLTRMGFAVPEWFVIPGDILDEFFKRNQNRIRKILECNLSIREKSKALKRLVKKDSNLRGKLEPLREKISAMAPVSIRSSGIM
;
A
#
# COMPACT_ATOMS: atom_id res chain seq x y z
N MET A 1 2.90 -7.75 5.17
CA MET A 1 1.83 -8.78 5.25
C MET A 1 0.94 -8.60 4.03
N ILE A 2 0.45 -9.67 3.43
CA ILE A 2 -0.59 -9.64 2.38
C ILE A 2 -1.83 -10.24 3.01
N LEU A 3 -3.00 -9.68 2.70
CA LEU A 3 -4.30 -10.22 3.12
C LEU A 3 -5.02 -10.77 1.89
N PHE A 4 -5.48 -12.00 1.99
CA PHE A 4 -6.45 -12.57 1.05
C PHE A 4 -7.88 -12.24 1.49
N PRO A 5 -8.88 -12.38 0.63
CA PRO A 5 -10.26 -11.95 0.92
C PRO A 5 -10.83 -12.64 2.17
N ASP A 6 -10.44 -13.90 2.38
CA ASP A 6 -10.87 -14.73 3.51
C ASP A 6 -10.21 -14.32 4.84
N ASP A 7 -9.05 -13.65 4.78
CA ASP A 7 -8.30 -13.18 5.96
C ASP A 7 -8.73 -11.77 6.40
N ILE A 8 -9.65 -11.11 5.68
CA ILE A 8 -10.04 -9.71 5.97
C ILE A 8 -11.23 -9.70 6.93
N ASP A 9 -10.95 -9.42 8.19
CA ASP A 9 -11.95 -9.13 9.23
C ASP A 9 -12.34 -7.64 9.30
N GLU A 10 -13.18 -7.29 10.27
CA GLU A 10 -13.62 -5.91 10.52
C GLU A 10 -12.47 -4.97 10.87
N GLU A 11 -11.44 -5.45 11.58
CA GLU A 11 -10.28 -4.63 11.96
C GLU A 11 -9.40 -4.29 10.75
N GLN A 12 -9.36 -5.16 9.75
CA GLN A 12 -8.59 -4.95 8.52
C GLN A 12 -9.35 -4.12 7.47
N ILE A 13 -10.69 -4.06 7.51
CA ILE A 13 -11.50 -3.32 6.53
C ILE A 13 -11.05 -1.86 6.40
N ASN A 14 -10.69 -1.21 7.51
CA ASN A 14 -10.26 0.19 7.50
C ASN A 14 -8.84 0.41 6.93
N LYS A 15 -8.12 -0.68 6.61
CA LYS A 15 -6.73 -0.65 6.15
C LYS A 15 -6.55 -1.03 4.68
N ILE A 16 -7.61 -1.47 4.00
CA ILE A 16 -7.52 -1.97 2.61
C ILE A 16 -7.90 -0.93 1.54
N GLY A 17 -8.56 0.16 1.96
CA GLY A 17 -9.03 1.24 1.08
C GLY A 17 -10.25 0.88 0.24
N GLY A 18 -10.86 1.89 -0.39
CA GLY A 18 -12.20 1.78 -0.98
C GLY A 18 -12.31 0.81 -2.16
N LYS A 19 -11.25 0.64 -2.97
CA LYS A 19 -11.30 -0.28 -4.13
C LYS A 19 -11.25 -1.73 -3.69
N ALA A 20 -10.33 -2.07 -2.78
CA ALA A 20 -10.24 -3.40 -2.22
C ALA A 20 -11.49 -3.75 -1.40
N LEU A 21 -12.09 -2.78 -0.69
CA LEU A 21 -13.36 -2.98 0.00
C LEU A 21 -14.49 -3.36 -0.96
N ASN A 22 -14.60 -2.70 -2.12
CA ASN A 22 -15.58 -3.08 -3.12
C ASN A 22 -15.30 -4.47 -3.71
N LEU A 23 -14.02 -4.82 -3.90
CA LEU A 23 -13.62 -6.14 -4.37
C LEU A 23 -13.99 -7.25 -3.36
N LEU A 24 -13.80 -6.98 -2.07
CA LEU A 24 -14.23 -7.84 -0.97
C LEU A 24 -15.74 -8.05 -0.96
N LYS A 25 -16.52 -6.98 -1.10
CA LYS A 25 -17.99 -7.07 -1.18
C LYS A 25 -18.42 -7.97 -2.35
N LEU A 26 -17.87 -7.76 -3.54
CA LEU A 26 -18.19 -8.57 -4.72
C LEU A 26 -17.81 -10.04 -4.52
N THR A 27 -16.64 -10.30 -3.94
CA THR A 27 -16.17 -11.65 -3.62
C THR A 27 -17.14 -12.36 -2.66
N ARG A 28 -17.54 -11.69 -1.58
CA ARG A 28 -18.48 -12.22 -0.58
C ARG A 28 -19.89 -12.42 -1.10
N MET A 29 -20.31 -11.63 -2.08
CA MET A 29 -21.61 -11.78 -2.75
C MET A 29 -21.61 -12.94 -3.77
N GLY A 30 -20.49 -13.65 -3.96
CA GLY A 30 -20.39 -14.78 -4.87
C GLY A 30 -20.24 -14.40 -6.34
N PHE A 31 -19.93 -13.12 -6.65
CA PHE A 31 -19.58 -12.75 -8.02
C PHE A 31 -18.26 -13.39 -8.42
N ALA A 32 -18.13 -13.72 -9.71
CA ALA A 32 -16.87 -14.17 -10.30
C ALA A 32 -15.85 -13.03 -10.32
N VAL A 33 -15.08 -12.91 -9.25
CA VAL A 33 -13.97 -11.97 -9.11
C VAL A 33 -12.66 -12.73 -9.30
N PRO A 34 -11.68 -12.21 -10.07
CA PRO A 34 -10.36 -12.81 -10.15
C PRO A 34 -9.73 -12.95 -8.77
N GLU A 35 -8.92 -13.99 -8.55
CA GLU A 35 -8.14 -14.11 -7.33
C GLU A 35 -7.34 -12.84 -7.05
N TRP A 36 -7.40 -12.37 -5.82
CA TRP A 36 -6.83 -11.07 -5.46
C TRP A 36 -6.34 -11.07 -4.03
N PHE A 37 -5.49 -10.10 -3.76
CA PHE A 37 -4.94 -9.85 -2.44
C PHE A 37 -4.74 -8.35 -2.25
N VAL A 38 -4.52 -7.94 -1.01
CA VAL A 38 -4.23 -6.54 -0.68
C VAL A 38 -3.04 -6.43 0.26
N ILE A 39 -2.24 -5.40 0.04
CA ILE A 39 -1.23 -4.96 1.00
C ILE A 39 -1.90 -3.89 1.87
N PRO A 40 -2.12 -4.15 3.17
CA PRO A 40 -2.76 -3.20 4.06
C PRO A 40 -1.96 -1.90 4.20
N GLY A 41 -2.67 -0.82 4.56
CA GLY A 41 -2.11 0.52 4.69
C GLY A 41 -1.14 0.70 5.87
N ASP A 42 -1.07 -0.26 6.79
CA ASP A 42 -0.18 -0.25 7.95
C ASP A 42 1.30 -0.10 7.56
N ILE A 43 1.74 -0.76 6.48
CA ILE A 43 3.09 -0.63 5.94
C ILE A 43 3.39 0.81 5.54
N LEU A 44 2.40 1.49 4.96
CA LEU A 44 2.53 2.87 4.54
C LEU A 44 2.44 3.83 5.73
N ASP A 45 1.56 3.57 6.70
CA ASP A 45 1.43 4.34 7.93
C ASP A 45 2.73 4.33 8.74
N GLU A 46 3.38 3.18 8.87
CA GLU A 46 4.67 3.07 9.53
C GLU A 46 5.76 3.85 8.79
N PHE A 47 5.78 3.78 7.46
CA PHE A 47 6.67 4.59 6.65
C PHE A 47 6.47 6.08 6.95
N PHE A 48 5.22 6.55 6.98
CA PHE A 48 4.89 7.94 7.29
C PHE A 48 5.27 8.34 8.71
N LYS A 49 4.92 7.53 9.72
CA LYS A 49 5.26 7.78 11.13
C LYS A 49 6.76 7.93 11.33
N ARG A 50 7.56 7.01 10.79
CA ARG A 50 9.02 7.07 10.95
C ARG A 50 9.66 8.21 10.17
N ASN A 51 9.12 8.55 8.99
CA ASN A 51 9.68 9.60 8.15
C ASN A 51 9.01 10.97 8.35
N GLN A 52 8.13 11.13 9.35
CA GLN A 52 7.30 12.32 9.56
C GLN A 52 8.12 13.62 9.53
N ASN A 53 9.22 13.68 10.29
CA ASN A 53 10.09 14.86 10.34
C ASN A 53 10.77 15.16 8.99
N ARG A 54 11.17 14.12 8.24
CA ARG A 54 11.82 14.28 6.93
C ARG A 54 10.82 14.76 5.88
N ILE A 55 9.61 14.19 5.90
CA ILE A 55 8.50 14.56 5.02
C ILE A 55 8.10 16.02 5.28
N ARG A 56 7.92 16.39 6.55
CA ARG A 56 7.61 17.76 6.96
C ARG A 56 8.66 18.75 6.47
N LYS A 57 9.95 18.47 6.67
CA LYS A 57 11.05 19.30 6.13
C LYS A 57 10.94 19.48 4.62
N ILE A 58 10.71 18.40 3.85
CA ILE A 58 10.54 18.49 2.39
C ILE A 58 9.35 19.36 2.00
N LEU A 59 8.23 19.25 2.73
CA LEU A 59 7.02 20.01 2.45
C LEU A 59 7.17 21.51 2.79
N GLU A 60 7.92 21.83 3.84
CA GLU A 60 8.16 23.20 4.30
C GLU A 60 9.31 23.91 3.56
N CYS A 61 10.20 23.19 2.87
CA CYS A 61 11.29 23.79 2.08
C CYS A 61 10.77 24.76 1.01
N ASN A 62 11.54 25.82 0.73
CA ASN A 62 11.27 26.74 -0.38
C ASN A 62 11.71 26.15 -1.73
N LEU A 63 11.01 25.10 -2.17
CA LEU A 63 11.20 24.43 -3.44
C LEU A 63 9.87 24.39 -4.21
N SER A 64 9.94 24.23 -5.53
CA SER A 64 8.74 24.05 -6.34
C SER A 64 7.99 22.76 -5.95
N ILE A 65 6.68 22.71 -6.20
CA ILE A 65 5.85 21.50 -5.97
C ILE A 65 6.45 20.28 -6.68
N ARG A 66 6.98 20.47 -7.90
CA ARG A 66 7.63 19.42 -8.69
C ARG A 66 8.86 18.84 -7.98
N GLU A 67 9.69 19.70 -7.40
CA GLU A 67 10.89 19.29 -6.68
C GLU A 67 10.56 18.60 -5.37
N LYS A 68 9.58 19.12 -4.62
CA LYS A 68 9.04 18.47 -3.41
C LYS A 68 8.54 17.06 -3.72
N SER A 69 7.74 16.91 -4.79
CA SER A 69 7.25 15.60 -5.24
C SER A 69 8.40 14.65 -5.60
N LYS A 70 9.43 15.14 -6.31
CA LYS A 70 10.62 14.34 -6.66
C LYS A 70 11.39 13.90 -5.41
N ALA A 71 11.52 14.77 -4.41
CA ALA A 71 12.17 14.46 -3.14
C ALA A 71 11.40 13.40 -2.35
N LEU A 72 10.08 13.53 -2.23
CA LEU A 72 9.23 12.53 -1.57
C LEU A 72 9.28 11.16 -2.27
N LYS A 73 9.21 11.14 -3.62
CA LYS A 73 9.34 9.88 -4.39
C LYS A 73 10.71 9.22 -4.17
N ARG A 74 11.78 10.01 -4.07
CA ARG A 74 13.13 9.49 -3.75
C ARG A 74 13.20 8.93 -2.33
N LEU A 75 12.56 9.59 -1.37
CA LEU A 75 12.47 9.13 0.01
C LEU A 75 11.84 7.74 0.09
N VAL A 76 10.67 7.55 -0.53
CA VAL A 76 9.99 6.23 -0.62
C VAL A 76 10.90 5.20 -1.29
N LYS A 77 11.50 5.53 -2.43
CA LYS A 77 12.36 4.60 -3.17
C LYS A 77 13.60 4.16 -2.39
N LYS A 78 14.18 5.02 -1.55
CA LYS A 78 15.42 4.76 -0.81
C LYS A 78 15.19 4.18 0.59
N ASP A 79 13.94 4.01 1.01
CA ASP A 79 13.62 3.53 2.33
C ASP A 79 13.92 2.02 2.45
N SER A 80 14.96 1.67 3.20
CA SER A 80 15.47 0.30 3.31
C SER A 80 14.53 -0.63 4.10
N ASN A 81 13.81 -0.10 5.08
CA ASN A 81 12.86 -0.89 5.88
C ASN A 81 11.58 -1.17 5.11
N LEU A 82 11.06 -0.19 4.36
CA LEU A 82 9.94 -0.42 3.45
C LEU A 82 10.30 -1.52 2.45
N ARG A 83 11.50 -1.46 1.86
CA ARG A 83 12.02 -2.52 0.99
C ARG A 83 12.10 -3.87 1.73
N GLY A 84 12.71 -3.91 2.91
CA GLY A 84 12.84 -5.13 3.70
C GLY A 84 11.49 -5.78 4.05
N LYS A 85 10.44 -4.98 4.26
CA LYS A 85 9.08 -5.48 4.50
C LYS A 85 8.38 -5.99 3.24
N LEU A 86 8.73 -5.44 2.08
CA LEU A 86 8.13 -5.81 0.79
C LEU A 86 8.86 -6.97 0.11
N GLU A 87 10.14 -7.23 0.43
CA GLU A 87 10.90 -8.32 -0.22
C GLU A 87 10.26 -9.71 -0.03
N PRO A 88 9.81 -10.11 1.18
CA PRO A 88 9.11 -11.39 1.34
C PRO A 88 7.78 -11.46 0.57
N LEU A 89 7.15 -10.30 0.32
CA LEU A 89 5.92 -10.23 -0.48
C LEU A 89 6.22 -10.43 -1.96
N ARG A 90 7.39 -10.00 -2.42
CA ARG A 90 7.81 -10.12 -3.81
C ARG A 90 7.82 -11.57 -4.26
N GLU A 91 8.38 -12.47 -3.46
CA GLU A 91 8.41 -13.91 -3.78
C GLU A 91 7.00 -14.49 -3.88
N LYS A 92 6.13 -14.19 -2.92
CA LYS A 92 4.72 -14.62 -2.93
C LYS A 92 3.98 -14.11 -4.16
N ILE A 93 4.15 -12.83 -4.50
CA ILE A 93 3.51 -12.21 -5.67
C ILE A 93 4.06 -12.79 -6.97
N SER A 94 5.36 -13.08 -7.05
CA SER A 94 5.99 -13.72 -8.20
C SER A 94 5.41 -15.12 -8.48
N ALA A 95 5.04 -15.87 -7.45
CA ALA A 95 4.38 -17.17 -7.61
C ALA A 95 2.94 -17.06 -8.15
N MET A 96 2.28 -15.91 -8.00
CA MET A 96 0.90 -15.64 -8.49
C MET A 96 0.88 -14.95 -9.85
N ALA A 97 2.03 -14.72 -10.47
CA ALA A 97 2.11 -13.95 -11.71
C ALA A 97 1.44 -14.68 -12.90
N PRO A 98 0.79 -13.96 -13.83
CA PRO A 98 0.72 -12.49 -13.91
C PRO A 98 -0.34 -11.86 -12.99
N VAL A 99 0.01 -10.73 -12.36
CA VAL A 99 -0.90 -9.95 -11.48
C VAL A 99 -1.05 -8.50 -11.94
N SER A 100 -2.21 -7.88 -11.65
CA SER A 100 -2.43 -6.44 -11.84
C SER A 100 -2.22 -5.69 -10.52
N ILE A 101 -1.22 -4.79 -10.47
CA ILE A 101 -0.97 -3.95 -9.28
C ILE A 101 -1.79 -2.66 -9.39
N ARG A 102 -2.65 -2.40 -8.41
CA ARG A 102 -3.53 -1.22 -8.37
C ARG A 102 -3.47 -0.54 -7.02
N SER A 103 -3.49 0.79 -7.00
CA SER A 103 -3.63 1.56 -5.75
C SER A 103 -5.07 1.55 -5.25
N SER A 104 -5.23 1.29 -3.95
CA SER A 104 -6.50 1.43 -3.22
C SER A 104 -6.29 2.47 -2.12
N GLY A 105 -6.88 3.66 -2.30
CA GLY A 105 -6.75 4.75 -1.34
C GLY A 105 -7.63 4.51 -0.12
N ILE A 106 -7.09 4.78 1.07
CA ILE A 106 -7.85 4.96 2.30
C ILE A 106 -8.25 6.43 2.33
N MET A 107 -9.55 6.70 2.47
CA MET A 107 -10.12 8.05 2.50
C MET A 107 -10.70 8.32 3.88
#